data_AF-A0A7I7XZR9-F1
#
_entry.id   AF-A0A7I7XZR9-F1
#
_cell.length_a   1.000
_cell.length_b   1.000
_cell.length_c   1.000
_cell.angle_alpha   90.00
_cell.angle_beta   90.00
_cell.angle_gamma   90.00
#
_symmetry.space_group_name_H-M   'P 1'
#
loop_
_entity.id
_entity.type
_entity.pdbx_description
1 polymer ?
#
loop_
_entity_poly.entity_id
_entity_poly.type
_entity_poly.pdbx_seq_one_letter_code
_entity_poly.pdbx_strand_id
1 'polypeptide(L)'
;MRRTLAAAAVAAATALWSAPTAAAVELCSGMGGAVDPDGLCRVHVEDPAFILDAAFPIAYPDEPAVTDFITTTRAEFTDEARAPDARNLPHALEIKPLLDATETTRSVTFEVYQNFGGAHPNTWFKSFNYDLAQKRAITLDTLFATADPLDIIAPIVERDLTERLGVPDLVSPSAGRDPANYQNFSITPSHVVFHFDRGALLAGAAGAQAVQIPRSELPPLAI
;
A
#
# COMPACT_ATOMS: atom_id res chain seq x y z
N MET A 1 6.39 36.86 -40.81
CA MET A 1 5.70 35.55 -40.79
C MET A 1 5.61 35.10 -39.34
N ARG A 2 4.41 35.18 -38.75
CA ARG A 2 4.15 34.83 -37.35
C ARG A 2 4.12 33.31 -37.19
N ARG A 3 4.99 32.78 -36.33
CA ARG A 3 4.99 31.37 -35.92
C ARG A 3 3.82 31.16 -34.95
N THR A 4 2.82 30.39 -35.36
CA THR A 4 1.75 29.92 -34.47
C THR A 4 2.30 28.82 -33.57
N LEU A 5 2.39 29.10 -32.27
CA LEU A 5 2.62 28.09 -31.25
C LEU A 5 1.32 27.30 -31.08
N ALA A 6 1.33 26.03 -31.47
CA ALA A 6 0.24 25.11 -31.14
C ALA A 6 0.34 24.81 -29.64
N ALA A 7 -0.63 25.29 -28.86
CA ALA A 7 -0.78 24.90 -27.48
C ALA A 7 -1.22 23.43 -27.45
N ALA A 8 -0.33 22.53 -27.02
CA ALA A 8 -0.69 21.17 -26.68
C ALA A 8 -1.59 21.24 -25.43
N ALA A 9 -2.86 20.91 -25.59
CA ALA A 9 -3.75 20.71 -24.46
C ALA A 9 -3.25 19.48 -23.68
N VAL A 10 -2.73 19.72 -22.48
CA VAL A 10 -2.49 18.66 -21.50
C VAL A 10 -3.87 18.23 -21.02
N ALA A 11 -4.37 17.12 -21.55
CA ALA A 11 -5.54 16.47 -20.99
C ALA A 11 -5.15 15.95 -19.59
N ALA A 12 -5.59 16.63 -18.55
CA ALA A 12 -5.46 16.17 -17.19
C ALA A 12 -6.24 14.85 -17.05
N ALA A 13 -5.52 13.73 -16.92
CA ALA A 13 -6.08 12.44 -16.57
C ALA A 13 -6.59 12.48 -15.12
N THR A 14 -7.72 13.14 -14.89
CA THR A 14 -8.34 13.34 -13.56
C THR A 14 -9.58 12.46 -13.36
N ALA A 15 -9.92 11.61 -14.34
CA ALA A 15 -11.22 10.92 -14.38
C ALA A 15 -11.20 9.45 -13.96
N LEU A 16 -10.23 9.03 -13.12
CA LEU A 16 -10.18 7.63 -12.67
C LEU A 16 -10.68 7.45 -11.23
N TRP A 17 -10.88 8.52 -10.46
CA TRP A 17 -11.18 8.40 -9.04
C TRP A 17 -12.56 8.97 -8.75
N SER A 18 -13.24 8.43 -7.74
CA SER A 18 -14.54 8.97 -7.30
C SER A 18 -14.40 10.45 -6.95
N ALA A 19 -15.50 11.19 -6.93
CA ALA A 19 -15.45 12.51 -6.32
C ALA A 19 -15.16 12.35 -4.82
N PRO A 20 -14.34 13.23 -4.21
CA PRO A 20 -14.09 13.19 -2.78
C PRO A 20 -15.40 13.38 -2.01
N THR A 21 -15.57 12.64 -0.92
CA THR A 21 -16.73 12.80 -0.04
C THR A 21 -16.48 13.92 0.98
N ALA A 22 -17.56 14.51 1.50
CA ALA A 22 -17.44 15.49 2.58
C ALA A 22 -16.81 14.87 3.85
N ALA A 23 -17.09 13.60 4.12
CA ALA A 23 -16.56 12.88 5.27
C ALA A 23 -15.04 12.65 5.18
N ALA A 24 -14.53 12.24 4.02
CA ALA A 24 -13.08 12.08 3.81
C ALA A 24 -12.32 13.41 3.94
N VAL A 25 -12.91 14.51 3.46
CA VAL A 25 -12.33 15.86 3.59
C VAL A 25 -12.36 16.32 5.05
N GLU A 26 -13.47 16.09 5.75
CA GLU A 26 -13.60 16.41 7.17
C GLU A 26 -12.60 15.60 8.01
N LEU A 27 -12.49 14.30 7.76
CA LEU A 27 -11.48 13.45 8.39
C LEU A 27 -10.07 13.96 8.14
N CYS A 28 -9.74 14.34 6.90
CA CYS A 28 -8.44 14.89 6.56
C CYS A 28 -8.12 16.11 7.44
N SER A 29 -9.07 17.05 7.53
CA SER A 29 -8.91 18.24 8.37
C SER A 29 -8.86 17.92 9.88
N GLY A 30 -9.68 16.96 10.35
CA GLY A 30 -9.70 16.50 11.74
C GLY A 30 -8.41 15.79 12.14
N MET A 31 -7.69 15.23 11.17
CA MET A 31 -6.36 14.68 11.35
C MET A 31 -5.23 15.73 11.32
N GLY A 32 -5.55 17.01 11.12
CA GLY A 32 -4.56 18.07 10.95
C GLY A 32 -3.90 18.04 9.56
N GLY A 33 -4.52 17.38 8.59
CA GLY A 33 -4.05 17.32 7.22
C GLY A 33 -4.73 18.34 6.29
N ALA A 34 -4.22 18.39 5.07
CA ALA A 34 -4.80 19.16 3.97
C ALA A 34 -4.96 18.26 2.74
N VAL A 35 -5.99 18.55 1.95
CA VAL A 35 -6.24 17.88 0.68
C VAL A 35 -5.37 18.53 -0.40
N ASP A 36 -4.52 17.74 -1.02
CA ASP A 36 -3.67 18.16 -2.13
C ASP A 36 -4.41 18.04 -3.48
N PRO A 37 -3.93 18.75 -4.53
CA PRO A 37 -4.54 18.70 -5.87
C PRO A 37 -4.54 17.31 -6.52
N ASP A 38 -3.71 16.39 -6.04
CA ASP A 38 -3.66 14.99 -6.48
C ASP A 38 -4.76 14.11 -5.86
N GLY A 39 -5.60 14.68 -5.00
CA GLY A 39 -6.68 13.96 -4.33
C GLY A 39 -6.21 13.12 -3.14
N LEU A 40 -5.03 13.41 -2.60
CA LEU A 40 -4.54 12.85 -1.36
C LEU A 40 -4.77 13.81 -0.20
N CYS A 41 -5.21 13.29 0.94
CA CYS A 41 -4.99 13.99 2.20
C CYS A 41 -3.54 13.79 2.60
N ARG A 42 -2.83 14.88 2.97
CA ARG A 42 -1.49 14.83 3.56
C ARG A 42 -1.52 15.39 4.97
N VAL A 43 -0.99 14.64 5.90
CA VAL A 43 -0.88 14.96 7.32
C VAL A 43 0.59 15.01 7.68
N HIS A 44 1.00 16.08 8.37
CA HIS A 44 2.33 16.21 8.96
C HIS A 44 2.18 16.73 10.38
N VAL A 45 2.77 16.04 11.35
CA VAL A 45 2.73 16.41 12.77
C VAL A 45 4.14 16.33 13.35
N GLU A 46 4.61 17.46 13.89
CA GLU A 46 5.78 17.51 14.76
C GLU A 46 5.30 17.62 16.22
N ASP A 47 5.59 16.60 17.02
CA ASP A 47 5.33 16.58 18.46
C ASP A 47 6.66 16.35 19.21
N PRO A 48 6.83 16.86 20.44
CA PRO A 48 8.03 16.54 21.23
C PRO A 48 8.29 15.04 21.42
N ALA A 49 7.26 14.19 21.32
CA ALA A 49 7.39 12.75 21.42
C ALA A 49 7.64 12.05 20.07
N PHE A 50 7.22 12.60 18.92
CA PHE A 50 7.30 11.91 17.63
C PHE A 50 7.18 12.84 16.42
N ILE A 51 7.58 12.33 15.25
CA ILE A 51 7.20 12.88 13.93
C ILE A 51 6.21 11.92 13.28
N LEU A 52 5.15 12.45 12.67
CA LEU A 52 4.17 11.66 11.92
C LEU A 52 3.92 12.29 10.56
N ASP A 53 4.16 11.50 9.51
CA ASP A 53 3.80 11.80 8.13
C ASP A 53 2.80 10.76 7.64
N ALA A 54 1.67 11.18 7.09
CA ALA A 54 0.71 10.26 6.50
C ALA A 54 0.08 10.85 5.26
N ALA A 55 -0.12 10.01 4.24
CA ALA A 55 -0.93 10.36 3.09
C ALA A 55 -1.91 9.24 2.73
N PHE A 56 -3.13 9.62 2.34
CA PHE A 56 -4.16 8.66 1.96
C PHE A 56 -5.18 9.26 0.99
N PRO A 57 -5.78 8.43 0.12
CA PRO A 57 -6.76 8.87 -0.85
C PRO A 57 -8.09 9.30 -0.21
N ILE A 58 -8.63 10.47 -0.60
CA ILE A 58 -9.93 10.95 -0.08
C ILE A 58 -11.14 10.51 -0.93
N ALA A 59 -10.90 9.69 -1.95
CA ALA A 59 -11.93 9.23 -2.86
C ALA A 59 -11.78 7.75 -3.23
N TYR A 60 -11.24 6.94 -2.32
CA TYR A 60 -11.20 5.51 -2.49
C TYR A 60 -12.63 4.91 -2.40
N PRO A 61 -13.01 3.95 -3.26
CA PRO A 61 -14.39 3.45 -3.30
C PRO A 61 -14.90 2.84 -1.99
N ASP A 62 -14.05 2.15 -1.24
CA ASP A 62 -14.34 1.66 0.12
C ASP A 62 -13.66 2.57 1.15
N GLU A 63 -14.09 3.83 1.15
CA GLU A 63 -13.55 4.88 2.03
C GLU A 63 -13.48 4.42 3.51
N PRO A 64 -14.55 3.83 4.11
CA PRO A 64 -14.50 3.42 5.52
C PRO A 64 -13.32 2.51 5.86
N ALA A 65 -13.00 1.53 5.00
CA ALA A 65 -11.89 0.62 5.24
C ALA A 65 -10.53 1.32 5.29
N VAL A 66 -10.32 2.31 4.41
CA VAL A 66 -9.10 3.12 4.37
C VAL A 66 -9.05 4.07 5.58
N THR A 67 -10.16 4.73 5.90
CA THR A 67 -10.20 5.69 7.01
C THR A 67 -10.02 5.01 8.36
N ASP A 68 -10.62 3.83 8.55
CA ASP A 68 -10.47 3.03 9.76
C ASP A 68 -9.02 2.58 9.95
N PHE A 69 -8.36 2.17 8.87
CA PHE A 69 -6.95 1.81 8.90
C PHE A 69 -6.06 3.00 9.31
N ILE A 70 -6.19 4.13 8.63
CA ILE A 70 -5.34 5.31 8.90
C ILE A 70 -5.54 5.82 10.32
N THR A 71 -6.80 5.89 10.78
CA THR A 71 -7.12 6.38 12.14
C THR A 71 -6.63 5.42 13.22
N THR A 72 -6.82 4.11 13.03
CA THR A 72 -6.35 3.08 13.97
C THR A 72 -4.83 3.06 14.06
N THR A 73 -4.12 2.98 12.92
CA THR A 73 -2.65 2.95 12.90
C THR A 73 -2.04 4.21 13.51
N ARG A 74 -2.63 5.38 13.25
CA ARG A 74 -2.22 6.62 13.92
C ARG A 74 -2.41 6.53 15.43
N ALA A 75 -3.61 6.13 15.89
CA ALA A 75 -3.93 6.08 17.32
C ALA A 75 -2.97 5.14 18.07
N GLU A 76 -2.78 3.92 17.57
CA GLU A 76 -1.87 2.93 18.15
C GLU A 76 -0.43 3.46 18.24
N PHE A 77 0.07 4.07 17.16
CA PHE A 77 1.40 4.67 17.18
C PHE A 77 1.51 5.82 18.19
N THR A 78 0.53 6.71 18.25
CA THR A 78 0.58 7.87 19.16
C THR A 78 0.47 7.47 20.62
N ASP A 79 -0.28 6.40 20.93
CA ASP A 79 -0.40 5.87 22.29
C ASP A 79 0.93 5.28 22.76
N GLU A 80 1.57 4.46 21.92
CA GLU A 80 2.87 3.85 22.21
C GLU A 80 4.00 4.90 22.30
N ALA A 81 4.07 5.84 21.36
CA ALA A 81 5.10 6.89 21.35
C ALA A 81 5.01 7.84 22.55
N ARG A 82 3.86 7.90 23.24
CA ARG A 82 3.65 8.71 24.44
C ARG A 82 3.75 7.91 25.73
N ALA A 83 4.05 6.61 25.66
CA ALA A 83 4.23 5.78 26.84
C ALA A 83 5.33 6.36 27.77
N PRO A 84 5.18 6.26 29.10
CA PRO A 84 6.12 6.89 30.04
C PRO A 84 7.59 6.49 29.87
N ASP A 85 7.83 5.25 29.45
CA ASP A 85 9.13 4.63 29.21
C ASP A 85 9.70 4.91 27.80
N ALA A 86 8.90 5.50 26.90
CA ALA A 86 9.26 5.81 25.53
C ALA A 86 9.84 7.24 25.34
N ARG A 87 9.97 8.02 26.43
CA ARG A 87 10.37 9.43 26.38
C ARG A 87 11.77 9.62 25.76
N ASN A 88 11.90 10.66 24.94
CA ASN A 88 13.13 11.10 24.26
C ASN A 88 13.68 10.10 23.22
N LEU A 89 12.86 9.16 22.76
CA LEU A 89 13.20 8.31 21.62
C LEU A 89 12.79 8.99 20.31
N PRO A 90 13.50 8.74 19.20
CA PRO A 90 13.20 9.34 17.90
C PRO A 90 12.02 8.64 17.23
N HIS A 91 10.82 8.74 17.82
CA HIS A 91 9.64 8.09 17.29
C HIS A 91 9.23 8.69 15.95
N ALA A 92 8.96 7.82 14.98
CA ALA A 92 8.52 8.24 13.67
C ALA A 92 7.48 7.26 13.10
N LEU A 93 6.41 7.80 12.53
CA LEU A 93 5.45 7.07 11.73
C LEU A 93 5.40 7.70 10.34
N GLU A 94 5.55 6.90 9.30
CA GLU A 94 5.32 7.33 7.94
C GLU A 94 4.35 6.36 7.26
N ILE A 95 3.25 6.89 6.70
CA ILE A 95 2.26 6.13 5.93
C ILE A 95 2.23 6.66 4.49
N LYS A 96 2.76 5.88 3.55
CA LYS A 96 2.89 6.24 2.13
C LYS A 96 1.90 5.45 1.28
N PRO A 97 1.01 6.10 0.51
CA PRO A 97 0.11 5.42 -0.40
C PRO A 97 0.77 5.17 -1.76
N LEU A 98 0.65 3.95 -2.26
CA LEU A 98 0.87 3.55 -3.64
C LEU A 98 -0.50 3.30 -4.28
N LEU A 99 -0.77 4.01 -5.36
CA LEU A 99 -2.07 4.05 -6.00
C LEU A 99 -2.02 3.35 -7.36
N ASP A 100 -2.81 2.30 -7.53
CA ASP A 100 -2.92 1.57 -8.79
C ASP A 100 -4.39 1.48 -9.23
N ALA A 101 -4.60 1.41 -10.55
CA ALA A 101 -5.93 1.33 -11.11
C ALA A 101 -5.92 0.56 -12.43
N THR A 102 -7.03 -0.13 -12.69
CA THR A 102 -7.38 -0.67 -14.02
C THR A 102 -8.70 -0.04 -14.48
N GLU A 103 -9.27 -0.53 -15.58
CA GLU A 103 -10.63 -0.12 -15.96
C GLU A 103 -11.68 -0.61 -14.96
N THR A 104 -11.47 -1.76 -14.31
CA THR A 104 -12.45 -2.40 -13.42
C THR A 104 -12.08 -2.36 -11.94
N THR A 105 -10.83 -2.02 -11.59
CA THR A 105 -10.36 -2.08 -10.20
C THR A 105 -9.65 -0.82 -9.73
N ARG A 106 -9.69 -0.60 -8.41
CA ARG A 106 -8.90 0.41 -7.70
C ARG A 106 -8.12 -0.23 -6.57
N SER A 107 -6.85 0.11 -6.47
CA SER A 107 -5.94 -0.40 -5.45
C SER A 107 -5.26 0.76 -4.73
N VAL A 108 -5.18 0.66 -3.41
CA VAL A 108 -4.27 1.46 -2.59
C VAL A 108 -3.48 0.52 -1.70
N THR A 109 -2.16 0.58 -1.81
CA THR A 109 -1.24 -0.09 -0.87
C THR A 109 -0.58 0.98 -0.02
N PHE A 110 -0.66 0.87 1.29
CA PHE A 110 0.08 1.69 2.22
C PHE A 110 1.38 0.99 2.59
N GLU A 111 2.52 1.63 2.33
CA GLU A 111 3.79 1.30 2.98
C GLU A 111 3.85 2.06 4.31
N VAL A 112 3.96 1.32 5.40
CA VAL A 112 4.00 1.88 6.75
C VAL A 112 5.38 1.67 7.34
N TYR A 113 6.07 2.75 7.63
CA TYR A 113 7.31 2.76 8.38
C TYR A 113 7.04 3.20 9.82
N GLN A 114 7.55 2.44 10.79
CA GLN A 114 7.40 2.72 12.21
C GLN A 114 8.75 2.60 12.92
N ASN A 115 9.11 3.65 13.65
CA ASN A 115 10.25 3.67 14.54
C ASN A 115 9.80 3.96 15.97
N PHE A 116 10.05 3.00 16.87
CA PHE A 116 9.85 3.18 18.31
C PHE A 116 11.16 3.45 19.08
N GLY A 117 12.23 3.86 18.40
CA GLY A 117 13.54 4.12 19.01
C GLY A 117 14.42 2.89 19.20
N GLY A 118 14.00 1.73 18.69
CA GLY A 118 14.79 0.50 18.67
C GLY A 118 15.87 0.49 17.59
N ALA A 119 16.75 -0.52 17.63
CA ALA A 119 17.86 -0.67 16.67
C ALA A 119 17.40 -0.88 15.22
N HIS A 120 16.18 -1.40 15.02
CA HIS A 120 15.61 -1.72 13.72
C HIS A 120 14.17 -1.22 13.65
N PRO A 121 13.91 -0.10 12.95
CA PRO A 121 12.55 0.28 12.57
C PRO A 121 11.86 -0.83 11.79
N ASN A 122 10.54 -0.83 11.83
CA ASN A 122 9.72 -1.79 11.10
C ASN A 122 9.11 -1.17 9.85
N THR A 123 9.00 -1.97 8.79
CA THR A 123 8.27 -1.62 7.57
C THR A 123 7.33 -2.76 7.22
N TRP A 124 6.06 -2.44 7.03
CA TRP A 124 5.01 -3.39 6.67
C TRP A 124 4.01 -2.72 5.72
N PHE A 125 3.17 -3.53 5.09
CA PHE A 125 2.21 -3.07 4.11
C PHE A 125 0.77 -3.33 4.52
N LYS A 126 -0.14 -2.50 4.01
CA LYS A 126 -1.57 -2.78 3.99
C LYS A 126 -2.15 -2.44 2.64
N SER A 127 -2.72 -3.42 1.96
CA SER A 127 -3.39 -3.19 0.69
C SER A 127 -4.91 -3.25 0.80
N PHE A 128 -5.58 -2.40 0.01
CA PHE A 128 -7.01 -2.42 -0.25
C PHE A 128 -7.22 -2.47 -1.75
N ASN A 129 -8.02 -3.43 -2.21
CA ASN A 129 -8.36 -3.61 -3.62
C ASN A 129 -9.88 -3.63 -3.75
N TYR A 130 -10.42 -2.94 -4.75
CA TYR A 130 -11.86 -2.80 -4.94
C TYR A 130 -12.25 -3.06 -6.38
N ASP A 131 -13.26 -3.91 -6.57
CA ASP A 131 -13.91 -4.18 -7.85
C ASP A 131 -15.04 -3.15 -8.06
N LEU A 132 -14.92 -2.33 -9.10
CA LEU A 132 -15.88 -1.28 -9.42
C LEU A 132 -17.18 -1.81 -10.03
N ALA A 133 -17.12 -2.94 -10.74
CA ALA A 133 -18.28 -3.55 -11.38
C ALA A 133 -19.14 -4.29 -10.34
N GLN A 134 -18.48 -5.07 -9.47
CA GLN A 134 -19.13 -5.88 -8.44
C GLN A 134 -19.34 -5.12 -7.13
N LYS A 135 -18.72 -3.93 -6.99
CA LYS A 135 -18.80 -3.05 -5.82
C LYS A 135 -18.44 -3.77 -4.51
N ARG A 136 -17.30 -4.45 -4.52
CA ARG A 136 -16.80 -5.20 -3.36
C ARG A 136 -15.28 -5.12 -3.25
N ALA A 137 -14.79 -5.31 -2.02
CA ALA A 137 -13.37 -5.53 -1.79
C ALA A 137 -12.90 -6.84 -2.45
N ILE A 138 -11.67 -6.82 -2.97
CA ILE A 138 -10.97 -7.96 -3.55
C ILE A 138 -9.94 -8.43 -2.51
N THR A 139 -10.15 -9.62 -1.98
CA THR A 139 -9.18 -10.36 -1.15
C THR A 139 -8.41 -11.38 -1.98
N LEU A 140 -7.35 -11.96 -1.43
CA LEU A 140 -6.59 -13.04 -2.09
C LEU A 140 -7.50 -14.18 -2.55
N ASP A 141 -8.45 -14.60 -1.71
CA ASP A 141 -9.43 -15.67 -1.98
C ASP A 141 -10.37 -15.36 -3.14
N THR A 142 -10.59 -14.07 -3.43
CA THR A 142 -11.50 -13.63 -4.50
C THR A 142 -10.78 -13.14 -5.74
N LEU A 143 -9.45 -12.97 -5.67
CA LEU A 143 -8.65 -12.45 -6.78
C LEU A 143 -8.54 -13.47 -7.92
N PHE A 144 -8.42 -14.75 -7.58
CA PHE A 144 -8.19 -15.83 -8.54
C PHE A 144 -9.42 -16.72 -8.71
N ALA A 145 -9.60 -17.28 -9.91
CA ALA A 145 -10.65 -18.26 -10.18
C ALA A 145 -10.30 -19.68 -9.68
N THR A 146 -9.05 -19.93 -9.28
CA THR A 146 -8.56 -21.21 -8.76
C THR A 146 -8.49 -21.21 -7.23
N ALA A 147 -8.61 -22.37 -6.60
CA ALA A 147 -8.53 -22.52 -5.15
C ALA A 147 -7.09 -22.39 -4.60
N ASP A 148 -6.09 -22.80 -5.37
CA ASP A 148 -4.69 -22.88 -4.91
C ASP A 148 -3.74 -22.03 -5.76
N PRO A 149 -3.85 -20.68 -5.74
CA PRO A 149 -3.05 -19.82 -6.61
C PRO A 149 -1.55 -19.81 -6.25
N LEU A 150 -1.19 -20.15 -5.01
CA LEU A 150 0.19 -20.10 -4.52
C LEU A 150 1.10 -21.17 -5.11
N ASP A 151 0.56 -22.27 -5.64
CA ASP A 151 1.36 -23.26 -6.37
C ASP A 151 2.01 -22.69 -7.63
N ILE A 152 1.41 -21.66 -8.21
CA ILE A 152 1.95 -20.93 -9.37
C ILE A 152 2.73 -19.70 -8.93
N ILE A 153 2.23 -18.96 -7.94
CA ILE A 153 2.80 -17.66 -7.54
C ILE A 153 4.10 -17.83 -6.74
N ALA A 154 4.16 -18.76 -5.80
CA ALA A 154 5.31 -18.89 -4.89
C ALA A 154 6.64 -19.13 -5.61
N PRO A 155 6.73 -20.02 -6.62
CA PRO A 155 7.96 -20.20 -7.39
C PRO A 155 8.38 -18.95 -8.18
N ILE A 156 7.43 -18.14 -8.66
CA ILE A 156 7.74 -16.88 -9.38
C ILE A 156 8.35 -15.86 -8.41
N VAL A 157 7.78 -15.74 -7.21
CA VAL A 157 8.29 -14.84 -6.17
C VAL A 157 9.69 -15.25 -5.72
N GLU A 158 9.90 -16.54 -5.48
CA GLU A 158 11.22 -17.05 -5.09
C GLU A 158 12.28 -16.80 -6.16
N ARG A 159 11.92 -17.01 -7.44
CA ARG A 159 12.79 -16.71 -8.59
C ARG A 159 13.17 -15.23 -8.65
N ASP A 160 12.19 -14.32 -8.58
CA ASP A 160 12.44 -12.87 -8.63
C ASP A 160 13.36 -12.41 -7.49
N LEU A 161 13.10 -12.86 -6.26
CA LEU A 161 13.89 -12.50 -5.09
C LEU A 161 15.32 -13.06 -5.18
N THR A 162 15.46 -14.30 -5.65
CA THR A 162 16.78 -14.93 -5.86
C THR A 162 17.60 -14.19 -6.90
N GLU A 163 16.99 -13.83 -8.03
CA GLU A 163 17.66 -13.09 -9.11
C GLU A 163 18.09 -11.68 -8.68
N ARG A 164 17.23 -10.96 -7.95
CA ARG A 164 17.51 -9.61 -7.48
C ARG A 164 18.59 -9.56 -6.39
N LEU A 165 18.57 -10.53 -5.47
CA LEU A 165 19.44 -10.53 -4.29
C LEU A 165 20.72 -11.35 -4.49
N GLY A 166 20.77 -12.21 -5.51
CA GLY A 166 21.93 -13.05 -5.84
C GLY A 166 22.22 -14.14 -4.81
N VAL A 167 21.23 -14.49 -3.98
CA VAL A 167 21.35 -15.53 -2.95
C VAL A 167 20.29 -16.60 -3.23
N PRO A 168 20.66 -17.88 -3.39
CA PRO A 168 19.71 -18.96 -3.58
C PRO A 168 18.98 -19.30 -2.27
N ASP A 169 17.81 -19.94 -2.38
CA ASP A 169 17.05 -20.52 -1.27
C ASP A 169 16.72 -19.51 -0.14
N LEU A 170 16.50 -18.25 -0.51
CA LEU A 170 16.23 -17.15 0.42
C LEU A 170 14.87 -17.26 1.13
N VAL A 171 13.90 -17.89 0.49
CA VAL A 171 12.53 -18.03 0.99
C VAL A 171 12.35 -19.46 1.48
N SER A 172 11.98 -19.63 2.74
CA SER A 172 11.66 -20.97 3.24
C SER A 172 10.39 -21.52 2.55
N PRO A 173 10.29 -22.83 2.27
CA PRO A 173 9.10 -23.40 1.63
C PRO A 173 7.78 -23.14 2.38
N SER A 174 7.83 -23.05 3.72
CA SER A 174 6.66 -22.72 4.53
C SER A 174 6.25 -21.26 4.38
N ALA A 175 7.21 -20.33 4.43
CA ALA A 175 6.90 -18.90 4.29
C ALA A 175 6.42 -18.57 2.86
N GLY A 176 7.04 -19.16 1.85
CA GLY A 176 6.67 -18.95 0.45
C GLY A 176 5.29 -19.51 0.08
N ARG A 177 4.74 -20.45 0.85
CA ARG A 177 3.39 -21.01 0.62
C ARG A 177 2.35 -20.57 1.64
N ASP A 178 2.70 -19.69 2.58
CA ASP A 178 1.76 -19.18 3.57
C ASP A 178 0.89 -18.07 2.96
N PRO A 179 -0.43 -18.26 2.80
CA PRO A 179 -1.32 -17.22 2.27
C PRO A 179 -1.32 -15.93 3.07
N ALA A 180 -0.94 -15.95 4.35
CA ALA A 180 -0.84 -14.76 5.18
C ALA A 180 0.19 -13.76 4.61
N ASN A 181 1.25 -14.24 3.94
CA ASN A 181 2.28 -13.40 3.34
C ASN A 181 1.84 -12.75 2.02
N TYR A 182 0.73 -13.18 1.42
CA TYR A 182 0.24 -12.71 0.11
C TYR A 182 -1.01 -11.81 0.21
N GLN A 183 -1.37 -11.38 1.42
CA GLN A 183 -2.56 -10.55 1.64
C GLN A 183 -2.41 -9.11 1.12
N ASN A 184 -1.18 -8.61 1.04
CA ASN A 184 -0.89 -7.28 0.55
C ASN A 184 -0.52 -7.33 -0.93
N PHE A 185 -1.44 -6.92 -1.79
CA PHE A 185 -1.21 -6.83 -3.23
C PHE A 185 -1.90 -5.62 -3.86
N SER A 186 -1.40 -5.14 -4.99
CA SER A 186 -2.09 -4.17 -5.85
C SER A 186 -2.28 -4.71 -7.26
N ILE A 187 -3.30 -4.20 -7.96
CA ILE A 187 -3.69 -4.66 -9.29
C ILE A 187 -3.44 -3.54 -10.28
N THR A 188 -2.53 -3.80 -11.23
CA THR A 188 -2.23 -2.88 -12.32
C THR A 188 -2.77 -3.43 -13.64
N PRO A 189 -2.75 -2.66 -14.74
CA PRO A 189 -3.21 -3.15 -16.04
C PRO A 189 -2.45 -4.41 -16.51
N SER A 190 -1.17 -4.54 -16.18
CA SER A 190 -0.27 -5.59 -16.69
C SER A 190 0.27 -6.55 -15.63
N HIS A 191 0.21 -6.20 -14.34
CA HIS A 191 0.78 -6.98 -13.24
C HIS A 191 -0.16 -7.07 -12.04
N VAL A 192 0.05 -8.10 -11.22
CA VAL A 192 -0.29 -8.04 -9.79
C VAL A 192 1.02 -7.86 -9.03
N VAL A 193 1.06 -6.86 -8.15
CA VAL A 193 2.23 -6.59 -7.32
C VAL A 193 1.96 -7.12 -5.92
N PHE A 194 2.76 -8.07 -5.44
CA PHE A 194 2.70 -8.55 -4.07
C PHE A 194 3.71 -7.79 -3.21
N HIS A 195 3.28 -7.33 -2.05
CA HIS A 195 4.07 -6.57 -1.08
C HIS A 195 4.26 -7.42 0.18
N PHE A 196 5.51 -7.60 0.58
CA PHE A 196 5.89 -8.47 1.68
C PHE A 196 6.49 -7.66 2.81
N ASP A 197 5.91 -7.80 4.00
CA ASP A 197 6.39 -7.11 5.20
C ASP A 197 7.82 -7.52 5.52
N ARG A 198 8.52 -6.65 6.24
CA ARG A 198 9.85 -6.99 6.77
C ARG A 198 9.75 -8.24 7.63
N GLY A 199 10.51 -9.28 7.28
CA GLY A 199 10.53 -10.53 8.05
C GLY A 199 9.50 -11.58 7.64
N ALA A 200 8.59 -11.26 6.70
CA ALA A 200 7.50 -12.17 6.29
C ALA A 200 8.01 -13.34 5.43
N LEU A 201 8.64 -13.02 4.30
CA LEU A 201 9.25 -14.03 3.40
C LEU A 201 10.73 -14.25 3.64
N LEU A 202 11.43 -13.17 3.98
CA LEU A 202 12.89 -13.12 4.11
C LEU A 202 13.29 -12.74 5.52
N ALA A 203 14.55 -12.98 5.89
CA ALA A 203 15.09 -12.45 7.14
C ALA A 203 14.93 -10.92 7.21
N GLY A 204 14.62 -10.37 8.39
CA GLY A 204 14.30 -8.94 8.54
C GLY A 204 15.41 -7.98 8.10
N ALA A 205 16.66 -8.44 7.98
CA ALA A 205 17.77 -7.65 7.42
C ALA A 205 17.58 -7.32 5.93
N ALA A 206 16.81 -8.13 5.19
CA ALA A 206 16.45 -7.86 3.80
C ALA A 206 15.41 -6.73 3.66
N GLY A 207 14.80 -6.28 4.76
CA GLY A 207 13.72 -5.29 4.72
C GLY A 207 12.42 -5.83 4.12
N ALA A 208 11.49 -4.93 3.89
CA ALA A 208 10.25 -5.20 3.18
C ALA A 208 10.52 -5.36 1.66
N GLN A 209 9.75 -6.19 0.98
CA GLN A 209 9.94 -6.50 -0.45
C GLN A 209 8.67 -6.26 -1.26
N ALA A 210 8.83 -6.09 -2.57
CA ALA A 210 7.72 -6.12 -3.51
C ALA A 210 8.13 -6.86 -4.78
N VAL A 211 7.24 -7.73 -5.27
CA VAL A 211 7.43 -8.54 -6.47
C VAL A 211 6.28 -8.27 -7.43
N GLN A 212 6.62 -7.90 -8.67
CA GLN A 212 5.64 -7.66 -9.73
C GLN A 212 5.53 -8.91 -10.60
N ILE A 213 4.34 -9.49 -10.68
CA ILE A 213 4.09 -10.69 -11.49
C ILE A 213 3.22 -10.30 -12.68
N PRO A 214 3.67 -10.54 -13.93
CA PRO A 214 2.85 -10.30 -15.11
C PRO A 214 1.55 -11.08 -15.03
N ARG A 215 0.41 -10.45 -15.39
CA ARG A 215 -0.90 -11.11 -15.38
C ARG A 215 -0.95 -12.36 -16.27
N SER A 216 -0.08 -12.45 -17.28
CA SER A 216 0.07 -13.62 -18.15
C SER A 216 0.73 -14.83 -17.48
N GLU A 217 1.46 -14.63 -16.38
CA GLU A 217 2.10 -15.69 -15.60
C GLU A 217 1.25 -16.11 -14.38
N LEU A 218 0.14 -15.43 -14.13
CA LEU A 218 -0.77 -15.72 -13.03
C LEU A 218 -1.88 -16.70 -13.42
N PRO A 219 -2.48 -17.40 -12.44
CA PRO A 219 -3.77 -18.03 -12.65
C PRO A 219 -4.81 -17.00 -13.13
N PRO A 220 -5.86 -17.43 -13.86
CA PRO A 220 -6.92 -16.52 -14.30
C PRO A 220 -7.50 -15.72 -13.15
N LEU A 221 -7.54 -14.40 -13.31
CA LEU A 221 -8.12 -13.48 -12.34
C LEU A 221 -9.66 -13.45 -12.46
N ALA A 222 -10.35 -13.19 -11.35
CA ALA A 222 -11.82 -13.18 -11.25
C ALA A 222 -12.41 -11.76 -11.08
N ILE A 223 -11.78 -10.76 -11.70
CA ILE A 223 -12.01 -9.30 -11.56
C ILE A 223 -12.16 -8.59 -12.92
#